data_AF-A0A946W6L6-F1
#
_entry.id   AF-A0A946W6L6-F1
#
_cell.length_a   1.000
_cell.length_b   1.000
_cell.length_c   1.000
_cell.angle_alpha   90.00
_cell.angle_beta   90.00
_cell.angle_gamma   90.00
#
_symmetry.space_group_name_H-M   'P 1'
#
loop_
_entity.id
_entity.type
_entity.pdbx_description
1 polymer ?
#
loop_
_entity_poly.entity_id
_entity_poly.type
_entity_poly.pdbx_seq_one_letter_code
_entity_poly.pdbx_strand_id
1 'polypeptide(L)'
;MKCKTLHKDLIFFLEKELPEKEMELVKTHLAECSNCALFAEEMKKTLGILEAERSPAVNPFFYTRLKAKIENREPEIKQVFWKPELVRVLQPVLFSVLLILGIYTGIKIGQPTPAQMISVNAADQEIISFLNEMDSEPIEGFLME
;
A
#
# COMPACT_ATOMS: atom_id res chain seq x y z
N MET A 1 42.90 28.00 -5.20
CA MET A 1 42.47 27.05 -6.27
C MET A 1 43.22 27.38 -7.56
N LYS A 2 43.37 26.45 -8.51
CA LYS A 2 43.99 26.75 -9.82
C LYS A 2 42.92 27.31 -10.77
N CYS A 3 43.23 28.32 -11.60
CA CYS A 3 42.25 28.90 -12.52
C CYS A 3 41.60 27.85 -13.44
N LYS A 4 42.39 26.88 -13.91
CA LYS A 4 41.90 25.78 -14.77
C LYS A 4 40.89 24.86 -14.08
N THR A 5 41.01 24.65 -12.76
CA THR A 5 40.04 23.84 -12.02
C THR A 5 38.77 24.65 -11.80
N LEU A 6 38.89 25.94 -11.44
CA LEU A 6 37.72 26.81 -11.28
C LEU A 6 36.89 26.84 -12.56
N HIS A 7 37.50 27.01 -13.73
CA HIS A 7 36.75 27.10 -14.98
C HIS A 7 35.89 25.86 -15.28
N LYS A 8 36.28 24.67 -14.79
CA LYS A 8 35.47 23.45 -14.90
C LYS A 8 34.31 23.44 -13.91
N ASP A 9 34.59 23.93 -12.70
CA ASP A 9 33.65 23.88 -11.58
C ASP A 9 32.71 25.09 -11.54
N LEU A 10 32.96 26.10 -12.38
CA LEU A 10 32.24 27.37 -12.39
C LEU A 10 30.77 27.24 -12.76
N ILE A 11 30.43 26.30 -13.65
CA ILE A 11 29.04 26.04 -14.03
C ILE A 11 28.25 25.52 -12.83
N PHE A 12 28.79 24.53 -12.13
CA PHE A 12 28.19 23.98 -10.90
C PHE A 12 28.09 25.06 -9.81
N PHE A 13 29.03 26.01 -9.77
CA PHE A 13 29.01 27.11 -8.80
C PHE A 13 27.87 28.08 -9.08
N LEU A 14 27.65 28.43 -10.35
CA LEU A 14 26.53 29.28 -10.78
C LEU A 14 25.18 28.60 -10.53
N GLU A 15 25.09 27.29 -10.70
CA GLU A 15 23.89 26.47 -10.45
C GLU A 15 23.70 26.07 -8.98
N LYS A 16 24.67 26.39 -8.10
CA LYS A 16 24.70 26.06 -6.67
C LYS A 16 24.69 24.55 -6.38
N GLU A 17 25.35 23.77 -7.21
CA GLU A 17 25.46 22.31 -7.09
C GLU A 17 26.76 21.83 -6.41
N LEU A 18 27.66 22.75 -6.01
CA LEU A 18 28.87 22.37 -5.27
C LEU A 18 28.62 22.14 -3.77
N PRO A 19 29.40 21.26 -3.13
CA PRO A 19 29.53 21.20 -1.68
C PRO A 19 29.89 22.56 -1.07
N GLU A 20 29.38 22.86 0.12
CA GLU A 20 29.58 24.16 0.79
C GLU A 20 31.06 24.57 0.92
N LYS A 21 31.94 23.60 1.20
CA LYS A 21 33.39 23.84 1.31
C LYS A 21 34.00 24.33 0.00
N GLU A 22 33.57 23.79 -1.12
CA GLU A 22 34.08 24.16 -2.45
C GLU A 22 33.47 25.47 -2.93
N MET A 23 32.21 25.75 -2.57
CA MET A 23 31.57 27.05 -2.78
C MET A 23 32.36 28.20 -2.15
N GLU A 24 32.85 28.03 -0.92
CA GLU A 24 33.68 29.04 -0.25
C GLU A 24 35.03 29.24 -0.94
N LEU A 25 35.69 28.15 -1.36
CA LEU A 25 36.97 28.20 -2.08
C LEU A 25 36.86 28.88 -3.46
N VAL A 26 35.74 28.71 -4.15
CA VAL A 26 35.47 29.40 -5.41
C VAL A 26 35.22 30.89 -5.16
N LYS A 27 34.43 31.25 -4.14
CA LYS A 27 34.17 32.65 -3.77
C LYS A 27 35.45 33.41 -3.44
N THR A 28 36.35 32.82 -2.64
CA THR A 28 37.63 33.45 -2.30
C THR A 28 38.50 33.65 -3.54
N HIS A 29 38.57 32.64 -4.42
CA HIS A 29 39.35 32.77 -5.65
C HIS A 29 38.78 33.81 -6.63
N LEU A 30 37.46 33.96 -6.73
CA LEU A 30 36.84 35.01 -7.54
C LEU A 30 37.11 36.41 -6.98
N ALA A 31 37.27 36.55 -5.66
CA ALA A 31 37.65 37.83 -5.03
C ALA A 31 39.13 38.18 -5.29
N GLU A 32 40.01 37.18 -5.41
CA GLU A 32 41.44 37.37 -5.61
C GLU A 32 41.85 37.46 -7.10
N CYS A 33 41.12 36.80 -8.01
CA CYS A 33 41.50 36.67 -9.41
C CYS A 33 40.51 37.38 -10.34
N SER A 34 40.88 38.58 -10.81
CA SER A 34 40.09 39.39 -11.75
C SER A 34 39.76 38.64 -13.05
N ASN A 35 40.70 37.87 -13.60
CA ASN A 35 40.47 37.11 -14.84
C ASN A 35 39.35 36.07 -14.68
N CYS A 36 39.33 35.35 -13.56
CA CYS A 36 38.27 34.37 -13.29
C CYS A 36 36.94 35.05 -12.96
N ALA A 37 36.96 36.22 -12.32
CA ALA A 37 35.76 37.01 -12.07
C ALA A 37 35.10 37.48 -13.38
N LEU A 38 35.89 37.99 -14.33
CA LEU A 38 35.39 38.40 -15.65
C LEU A 38 34.80 37.21 -16.42
N PHE A 39 35.47 36.07 -16.40
CA PHE A 39 34.97 34.84 -17.04
C PHE A 39 33.65 34.35 -16.43
N ALA A 40 33.51 34.44 -15.10
CA ALA A 40 32.26 34.11 -14.42
C ALA A 40 31.11 35.06 -14.78
N GLU A 41 31.40 36.35 -14.92
CA GLU A 41 30.40 37.34 -15.35
C GLU A 41 29.95 37.09 -16.79
N GLU A 42 30.88 36.81 -17.70
CA GLU A 42 30.59 36.48 -19.09
C GLU A 42 29.71 35.22 -19.19
N MET A 43 30.07 34.16 -18.47
CA MET A 43 29.29 32.92 -18.43
C MET A 43 27.89 33.13 -17.85
N LYS A 44 27.76 33.95 -16.81
CA LYS A 44 26.45 34.30 -16.24
C LYS A 44 25.58 35.05 -17.26
N LYS A 45 26.16 35.96 -18.03
CA LYS A 45 25.45 36.70 -19.10
C LYS A 45 24.98 35.76 -20.20
N THR A 46 25.82 34.85 -20.67
CA THR A 46 25.44 33.90 -21.72
C THR A 46 24.31 32.99 -21.25
N LEU A 47 24.41 32.41 -20.05
CA LEU A 47 23.35 31.58 -19.45
C LEU A 47 22.03 32.36 -19.26
N GLY A 48 22.10 33.63 -18.85
CA GLY A 48 20.91 34.47 -18.68
C GLY A 48 20.13 34.74 -19.98
N ILE A 49 20.82 34.79 -21.13
CA ILE A 49 20.16 34.91 -22.45
C ILE A 49 19.33 33.66 -22.74
N LEU A 50 19.89 32.47 -22.46
CA LEU A 50 19.19 31.20 -22.64
C LEU A 50 17.96 31.12 -21.71
N GLU A 51 18.07 31.60 -20.47
CA GLU A 51 16.96 31.58 -19.52
C GLU A 51 15.80 32.50 -19.93
N ALA A 52 16.12 33.68 -20.49
CA ALA A 52 15.12 34.61 -21.01
C ALA A 52 14.33 34.00 -22.19
N GLU A 53 15.01 33.33 -23.12
CA GLU A 53 14.38 32.66 -24.26
C GLU A 53 13.61 31.40 -23.83
N ARG A 54 14.09 30.70 -22.81
CA ARG A 54 13.45 29.51 -22.22
C ARG A 54 12.32 29.85 -21.25
N SER A 55 11.80 31.07 -21.23
CA SER A 55 10.60 31.40 -20.46
C SER A 55 9.35 31.18 -21.34
N PRO A 56 8.81 29.94 -21.48
CA PRO A 56 7.53 29.79 -22.13
C PRO A 56 6.51 30.59 -21.31
N ALA A 57 5.66 31.36 -21.99
CA ALA A 57 4.50 31.97 -21.37
C ALA A 57 3.75 30.87 -20.61
N VAL A 58 3.82 30.91 -19.28
CA VAL A 58 3.19 29.90 -18.42
C VAL A 58 1.72 29.91 -18.80
N ASN A 59 1.22 28.80 -19.34
CA ASN A 59 -0.17 28.70 -19.75
C ASN A 59 -1.05 29.11 -18.55
N PRO A 60 -1.95 30.10 -18.68
CA PRO A 60 -2.76 30.60 -17.56
C PRO A 60 -3.53 29.50 -16.82
N PHE A 61 -3.81 28.38 -17.50
CA PHE A 61 -4.52 27.23 -16.94
C PHE A 61 -3.62 26.08 -16.47
N PHE A 62 -2.29 26.25 -16.51
CA PHE A 62 -1.37 25.21 -16.05
C PHE A 62 -1.57 24.95 -14.55
N TYR A 63 -1.64 26.02 -13.75
CA TYR A 63 -1.84 25.92 -12.31
C TYR A 63 -3.19 25.28 -11.96
N THR A 64 -4.27 25.67 -12.65
CA THR A 64 -5.60 25.10 -12.38
C THR A 64 -5.68 23.62 -12.75
N ARG A 65 -5.10 23.22 -13.89
CA ARG A 65 -5.03 21.81 -14.30
C ARG A 65 -4.16 20.98 -13.37
N LEU A 66 -3.03 21.53 -12.92
CA LEU A 66 -2.16 20.85 -11.96
C LEU A 66 -2.85 20.67 -10.61
N LYS A 67 -3.49 21.73 -10.09
CA LYS A 67 -4.27 21.68 -8.85
C LYS A 67 -5.37 20.62 -8.92
N ALA A 68 -6.17 20.64 -9.99
CA ALA A 68 -7.21 19.64 -10.19
C ALA A 68 -6.64 18.21 -10.26
N LYS A 69 -5.46 18.00 -10.85
CA LYS A 69 -4.83 16.68 -10.92
C LYS A 69 -4.31 16.20 -9.56
N ILE A 70 -3.91 17.10 -8.67
CA ILE A 70 -3.46 16.77 -7.31
C ILE A 70 -4.68 16.45 -6.44
N GLU A 71 -5.72 17.29 -6.48
CA GLU A 71 -6.96 17.08 -5.73
C GLU A 71 -7.68 15.79 -6.18
N ASN A 72 -7.74 15.51 -7.48
CA ASN A 72 -8.32 14.27 -8.02
C ASN A 72 -7.40 13.04 -7.87
N ARG A 73 -6.16 13.21 -7.37
CA ARG A 73 -5.23 12.11 -7.05
C ARG A 73 -5.33 11.67 -5.61
N GLU A 74 -5.90 12.48 -4.72
CA GLU A 74 -6.44 11.91 -3.49
C GLU A 74 -7.47 10.88 -3.95
N PRO A 75 -7.39 9.63 -3.43
CA PRO A 75 -8.35 8.64 -3.82
C PRO A 75 -9.73 9.27 -3.62
N GLU A 76 -10.55 9.25 -4.67
CA GLU A 76 -11.98 9.14 -4.50
C GLU A 76 -12.21 7.85 -3.68
N ILE A 77 -11.89 7.89 -2.39
CA ILE A 77 -12.66 7.23 -1.37
C ILE A 77 -13.97 7.95 -1.53
N LYS A 78 -14.75 7.48 -2.51
CA LYS A 78 -16.17 7.74 -2.64
C LYS A 78 -16.64 7.73 -1.21
N GLN A 79 -16.96 8.92 -0.72
CA GLN A 79 -17.48 9.09 0.62
C GLN A 79 -18.84 8.42 0.53
N VAL A 80 -18.83 7.10 0.69
CA VAL A 80 -19.99 6.31 1.00
C VAL A 80 -20.52 7.03 2.22
N PHE A 81 -21.67 7.68 2.02
CA PHE A 81 -22.33 8.65 2.88
C PHE A 81 -22.81 8.03 4.22
N TRP A 82 -22.18 6.92 4.61
CA TRP A 82 -22.48 6.12 5.77
C TRP A 82 -21.39 6.44 6.78
N LYS A 83 -21.80 7.08 7.88
CA LYS A 83 -20.92 7.42 8.99
C LYS A 83 -20.06 6.19 9.33
N PRO A 84 -18.72 6.32 9.41
CA PRO A 84 -17.82 5.17 9.54
C PRO A 84 -18.08 4.32 10.79
N GLU A 85 -18.66 4.92 11.83
CA GLU A 85 -19.09 4.22 13.05
C GLU A 85 -20.25 3.23 12.81
N LEU A 86 -21.20 3.57 11.93
CA LEU A 86 -22.33 2.68 11.62
C LEU A 86 -21.89 1.48 10.80
N VAL A 87 -21.01 1.65 9.81
CA VAL A 87 -20.50 0.55 8.99
C VAL A 87 -19.66 -0.43 9.83
N ARG A 88 -18.89 0.09 10.79
CA ARG A 88 -18.05 -0.71 11.70
C ARG A 88 -18.86 -1.64 12.60
N VAL A 89 -20.06 -1.24 13.01
CA VAL A 89 -20.95 -2.06 13.86
C VAL A 89 -21.92 -2.91 13.03
N LEU A 90 -22.36 -2.41 11.87
CA LEU A 90 -23.34 -3.12 11.04
C LEU A 90 -22.80 -4.42 10.44
N GLN A 91 -21.52 -4.44 10.06
CA GLN A 91 -20.88 -5.63 9.50
C GLN A 91 -20.87 -6.84 10.46
N PRO A 92 -20.36 -6.76 11.71
CA PRO A 92 -20.39 -7.90 12.63
C PRO A 92 -21.81 -8.29 13.05
N VAL A 93 -22.74 -7.33 13.15
CA VAL A 93 -24.15 -7.60 13.49
C VAL A 93 -24.84 -8.43 12.41
N LEU A 94 -24.64 -8.11 11.13
CA LEU A 94 -25.24 -8.87 10.03
C LEU A 94 -24.77 -10.33 10.03
N PHE A 95 -23.46 -10.57 10.21
CA PHE A 95 -22.91 -11.92 10.28
C PHE A 95 -23.45 -12.69 11.50
N SER A 96 -23.57 -12.04 12.65
CA SER A 96 -24.14 -12.66 13.86
C SER A 96 -25.60 -13.06 13.63
N VAL A 97 -26.41 -12.20 13.03
CA VAL A 97 -27.82 -12.50 12.71
C VAL A 97 -27.92 -13.66 11.73
N LEU A 98 -27.13 -13.67 10.66
CA LEU A 98 -27.12 -14.77 9.68
C LEU A 98 -26.73 -16.10 10.31
N LEU A 99 -25.75 -16.10 11.21
CA LEU A 99 -25.28 -17.29 11.92
C LEU A 99 -26.41 -17.84 12.82
N ILE A 100 -27.04 -17.00 13.62
CA ILE A 100 -28.16 -17.39 14.50
C ILE A 100 -29.31 -17.95 13.66
N LEU A 101 -29.65 -17.30 12.55
CA LEU A 101 -30.75 -17.71 11.67
C LEU A 101 -30.42 -19.04 10.97
N GLY A 102 -29.17 -19.22 10.54
CA GLY A 102 -28.66 -20.48 9.99
C GLY A 102 -28.76 -21.63 11.00
N ILE A 103 -28.29 -21.44 12.23
CA ILE A 103 -28.41 -22.45 13.30
C ILE A 103 -29.88 -22.78 13.58
N TYR A 104 -30.71 -21.76 13.75
CA TYR A 104 -32.13 -21.94 14.07
C TYR A 104 -32.88 -22.73 12.98
N THR A 105 -32.65 -22.37 11.71
CA THR A 105 -33.24 -23.09 10.58
C THR A 105 -32.72 -24.52 10.48
N GLY A 106 -31.42 -24.74 10.70
CA GLY A 106 -30.81 -26.08 10.72
C GLY A 106 -31.42 -26.98 11.80
N ILE A 107 -31.58 -26.47 13.03
CA ILE A 107 -32.21 -27.24 14.12
C ILE A 107 -33.66 -27.57 13.79
N LYS A 108 -34.43 -26.62 13.26
CA LYS A 108 -35.84 -26.85 12.94
C LYS A 108 -36.04 -27.88 11.83
N ILE A 109 -35.13 -27.92 10.85
CA ILE A 109 -35.17 -28.90 9.74
C ILE A 109 -34.66 -30.27 10.22
N GLY A 110 -33.65 -30.30 11.10
CA GLY A 110 -33.02 -31.52 11.58
C GLY A 110 -33.76 -32.25 12.72
N GLN A 111 -34.81 -31.66 13.30
CA GLN A 111 -35.60 -32.34 14.32
C GLN A 111 -36.47 -33.43 13.67
N PRO A 112 -36.26 -34.72 13.99
CA PRO A 112 -37.11 -35.78 13.48
C PRO A 112 -38.52 -35.61 14.05
N THR A 113 -39.54 -35.68 13.19
CA THR A 113 -40.92 -35.78 13.64
C THR A 113 -41.08 -36.98 14.59
N PRO A 114 -41.88 -36.88 15.66
CA PRO A 114 -41.98 -37.92 16.70
C PRO A 114 -42.43 -39.30 16.19
N ALA A 115 -42.92 -39.40 14.94
CA ALA A 115 -43.21 -40.66 14.27
C ALA A 115 -41.97 -41.48 13.86
N GLN A 116 -40.75 -40.91 13.87
CA GLN A 116 -39.51 -41.58 13.42
C GLN A 116 -38.60 -42.09 14.55
N MET A 117 -38.93 -41.85 15.83
CA MET A 117 -38.10 -42.33 16.95
C MET A 117 -38.08 -43.86 17.11
N ILE A 118 -38.95 -44.61 16.43
CA ILE A 118 -39.00 -46.08 16.54
C ILE A 118 -38.03 -46.76 15.55
N SER A 119 -37.58 -46.09 14.47
CA SER A 119 -36.80 -46.73 13.40
C SER A 119 -35.31 -46.38 13.35
N VAL A 120 -34.83 -45.43 14.16
CA VAL A 120 -33.42 -45.00 14.12
C VAL A 120 -32.52 -45.97 14.91
N ASN A 121 -33.03 -46.60 15.96
CA ASN A 121 -32.22 -47.51 16.78
C ASN A 121 -31.83 -48.82 16.09
N ALA A 122 -32.60 -49.32 15.11
CA ALA A 122 -32.30 -50.60 14.46
C ALA A 122 -31.18 -50.48 13.41
N ALA A 123 -31.17 -49.40 12.63
CA ALA A 123 -30.21 -49.23 11.54
C ALA A 123 -28.84 -48.71 12.02
N ASP A 124 -28.82 -47.79 12.99
CA ASP A 124 -27.57 -47.25 13.53
C ASP A 124 -26.82 -48.29 14.39
N GLN A 125 -27.55 -49.19 15.06
CA GLN A 125 -26.95 -50.21 15.94
C GLN A 125 -26.26 -51.34 15.17
N GLU A 126 -26.74 -51.69 13.97
CA GLU A 126 -26.06 -52.64 13.08
C GLU A 126 -24.72 -52.09 12.57
N ILE A 127 -24.66 -50.81 12.19
CA ILE A 127 -23.44 -50.17 11.65
C ILE A 127 -22.37 -50.02 12.73
N ILE A 128 -22.75 -49.66 13.96
CA ILE A 128 -21.82 -49.54 15.10
C ILE A 128 -21.20 -50.91 15.44
N SER A 129 -21.97 -52.01 15.30
CA SER A 129 -21.46 -53.36 15.54
C SER A 129 -20.41 -53.81 14.51
N PHE A 130 -20.50 -53.35 13.25
CA PHE A 130 -19.52 -53.64 12.21
C PHE A 130 -18.21 -52.84 12.35
N LEU A 131 -18.27 -51.68 13.01
CA LEU A 131 -17.09 -50.81 13.21
C LEU A 131 -16.33 -51.13 14.51
N ASN A 132 -16.91 -51.96 15.40
CA ASN A 132 -16.34 -52.31 16.69
C ASN A 132 -15.68 -53.70 16.66
N GLU A 133 -14.71 -53.86 15.77
CA GLU A 133 -14.02 -55.13 15.50
C GLU A 133 -13.25 -55.67 16.74
N MET A 134 -12.89 -54.77 17.66
CA MET A 134 -12.21 -55.06 18.93
C MET A 134 -13.09 -55.81 19.95
N ASP A 135 -14.42 -55.68 19.89
CA ASP A 135 -15.33 -56.49 20.71
C ASP A 135 -15.74 -57.80 20.02
N SER A 136 -15.69 -57.85 18.68
CA SER A 136 -16.14 -59.03 17.91
C SER A 136 -15.10 -60.15 17.84
N GLU A 137 -13.82 -59.86 18.03
CA GLU A 137 -12.76 -60.86 18.11
C GLU A 137 -12.17 -60.94 19.53
N PRO A 138 -12.39 -62.04 20.27
CA PRO A 138 -11.77 -62.21 21.58
C PRO A 138 -10.25 -62.34 21.41
N ILE A 139 -9.49 -61.66 22.28
CA ILE A 139 -8.01 -61.64 22.34
C ILE A 139 -7.38 -63.05 22.30
N GLU A 140 -8.15 -64.08 22.67
CA GLU A 140 -7.74 -65.48 22.56
C GLU A 140 -7.40 -65.92 21.13
N GLY A 141 -8.06 -65.38 20.10
CA GLY A 141 -7.76 -65.66 18.70
C GLY A 141 -6.41 -65.10 18.24
N PHE A 142 -6.05 -63.91 18.73
CA PHE A 142 -4.79 -63.24 18.39
C PHE A 142 -3.55 -63.89 19.06
N LEU A 143 -3.76 -64.64 20.14
CA LEU A 143 -2.68 -65.33 20.88
C LEU A 143 -2.41 -66.76 20.40
N MET A 144 -3.22 -67.31 19.48
CA MET A 144 -3.05 -68.65 18.92
C MET A 144 -2.40 -68.67 17.52
N GLU A 145 -2.05 -67.52 16.95
CA GLU A 145 -1.34 -67.41 15.65
C GLU A 145 0.14 -67.03 15.84
#